data_AF-A0A1Y1K7P3-F1
#
_entry.id   AF-A0A1Y1K7P3-F1
#
_cell.length_a   1.000
_cell.length_b   1.000
_cell.length_c   1.000
_cell.angle_alpha   90.00
_cell.angle_beta   90.00
_cell.angle_gamma   90.00
#
_symmetry.space_group_name_H-M   'P 1'
#
loop_
_entity.id
_entity.type
_entity.pdbx_description
1 polymer ?
#
loop_
_entity_poly.entity_id
_entity_poly.type
_entity_poly.pdbx_seq_one_letter_code
_entity_poly.pdbx_strand_id
1 'polypeptide(L)'
;SSFFFNVVKDTVNYRRESGVHRKDMLQIVMDLQEAGVESLTIEEIAAQAFVFFLAGFETSSTTMTFCLYELGINSDLQEKVREEINRVLEQHDGKLTYEAIMDMKYMTQVIDETLRKYPPGTLLPRKCVDDYFEPITGVTIEKGTKVLIP
;
A
#
# COMPACT_ATOMS: atom_id res chain seq x y z
N SER A 1 7.45 0.52 19.16
CA SER A 1 6.43 1.28 19.90
C SER A 1 5.73 0.33 20.88
N SER A 2 5.83 0.56 22.19
CA SER A 2 5.15 -0.27 23.20
C SER A 2 3.63 -0.25 23.02
N PHE A 3 3.09 0.91 22.61
CA PHE A 3 1.68 1.06 22.29
C PHE A 3 1.23 0.12 21.17
N PHE A 4 1.89 0.13 20.00
CA PHE A 4 1.46 -0.68 18.85
C PHE A 4 1.55 -2.18 19.15
N PHE A 5 2.64 -2.60 19.81
CA PHE A 5 2.80 -3.98 20.23
C PHE A 5 1.67 -4.42 21.17
N ASN A 6 1.33 -3.62 22.18
CA ASN A 6 0.24 -3.94 23.11
C ASN A 6 -1.11 -4.02 22.39
N VAL A 7 -1.41 -3.09 21.48
CA VAL A 7 -2.66 -3.12 20.69
C VAL A 7 -2.79 -4.41 19.89
N VAL A 8 -1.73 -4.82 19.18
CA VAL A 8 -1.75 -6.08 18.41
C VAL A 8 -1.89 -7.27 19.34
N LYS A 9 -1.10 -7.32 20.42
CA LYS A 9 -1.13 -8.41 21.41
C LYS A 9 -2.52 -8.58 22.04
N ASP A 10 -3.12 -7.49 22.50
CA ASP A 10 -4.43 -7.48 23.13
C ASP A 10 -5.51 -7.90 22.13
N THR A 11 -5.42 -7.45 20.87
CA THR A 11 -6.35 -7.84 19.80
C THR A 11 -6.24 -9.33 19.46
N VAL A 12 -5.02 -9.88 19.37
CA VAL A 12 -4.79 -11.31 19.10
C VAL A 12 -5.34 -12.16 20.25
N ASN A 13 -5.05 -11.81 21.51
CA ASN A 13 -5.55 -12.52 22.68
C ASN A 13 -7.08 -12.48 22.74
N TYR A 14 -7.66 -11.29 22.55
CA TYR A 14 -9.12 -11.13 22.53
C TYR A 14 -9.77 -12.02 21.47
N ARG A 15 -9.25 -12.07 20.24
CA ARG A 15 -9.83 -12.91 19.16
C ARG A 15 -9.76 -14.40 19.49
N ARG A 16 -8.66 -14.86 20.10
CA ARG A 16 -8.50 -16.25 20.53
C ARG A 16 -9.48 -16.64 21.64
N GLU A 17 -9.65 -15.77 22.64
CA GLU A 17 -10.53 -16.02 23.77
C GLU A 17 -12.02 -15.94 23.39
N SER A 18 -12.37 -14.99 22.52
CA SER A 18 -13.76 -14.74 22.12
C SER A 18 -14.22 -15.55 20.91
N GLY A 19 -13.31 -16.20 20.18
CA GLY A 19 -13.62 -16.89 18.92
C GLY A 19 -14.02 -15.96 17.78
N VAL A 20 -13.76 -14.65 17.91
CA VAL A 20 -14.09 -13.66 16.87
C VAL A 20 -13.13 -13.83 15.69
N HIS A 21 -13.69 -14.21 14.55
CA HIS A 21 -12.97 -14.32 13.28
C HIS A 21 -13.34 -13.16 12.36
N ARG A 22 -12.36 -12.33 11.99
CA ARG A 22 -12.54 -11.20 11.07
C ARG A 22 -11.66 -11.40 9.86
N LYS A 23 -12.22 -11.30 8.65
CA LYS A 23 -11.46 -11.43 7.40
C LYS A 23 -10.57 -10.19 7.16
N ASP A 24 -9.45 -10.13 7.87
CA ASP A 24 -8.45 -9.06 7.76
C ASP A 24 -7.02 -9.62 7.81
N MET A 25 -6.04 -8.75 7.57
CA MET A 25 -4.62 -9.11 7.55
C MET A 25 -4.14 -9.75 8.86
N LEU A 26 -4.63 -9.27 10.01
CA LEU A 26 -4.23 -9.82 11.30
C LEU A 26 -4.72 -11.25 11.46
N GLN A 27 -5.95 -11.54 11.00
CA GLN A 27 -6.46 -12.90 10.98
C GLN A 27 -5.69 -13.81 10.03
N ILE A 28 -5.34 -13.33 8.83
CA ILE A 28 -4.52 -14.11 7.90
C ILE A 28 -3.18 -14.52 8.55
N VAL A 29 -2.53 -13.60 9.27
CA VAL A 29 -1.27 -13.89 9.96
C VAL A 29 -1.47 -14.86 11.13
N MET A 30 -2.58 -14.75 11.88
CA MET A 30 -2.93 -15.70 12.93
C MET A 30 -3.21 -17.11 12.37
N ASP A 31 -3.94 -17.21 11.26
CA ASP A 31 -4.27 -18.48 10.62
C ASP A 31 -3.01 -19.16 10.05
N LEU A 32 -2.05 -18.38 9.52
CA LEU A 32 -0.75 -18.89 9.07
C LEU A 32 0.06 -19.50 10.22
N GLN A 33 0.06 -18.84 11.38
CA GLN A 33 0.70 -19.34 12.60
C GLN A 33 0.08 -20.67 13.05
N GLU A 34 -1.25 -20.79 12.99
CA GLU A 34 -1.98 -22.01 13.37
C GLU A 34 -1.78 -23.16 12.37
N ALA A 35 -1.59 -22.85 11.08
CA ALA A 35 -1.29 -23.82 10.03
C ALA A 35 0.12 -24.42 10.11
N GLY A 36 0.96 -23.97 11.06
CA GLY A 36 2.33 -24.48 11.25
C GLY A 36 3.30 -24.02 10.15
N VAL A 37 2.91 -23.06 9.31
CA VAL A 37 3.77 -22.42 8.32
C VAL A 37 4.54 -21.32 9.05
N GLU A 38 5.67 -21.72 9.66
CA GLU A 38 6.51 -20.90 10.55
C GLU A 38 5.86 -20.58 11.91
N SER A 39 6.59 -20.85 12.99
CA SER A 39 6.16 -20.51 14.35
C SER A 39 6.35 -19.01 14.58
N LEU A 40 5.52 -18.18 13.93
CA LEU A 40 5.58 -16.72 14.09
C LEU A 40 5.39 -16.36 15.57
N THR A 41 6.28 -15.57 16.16
CA THR A 41 6.07 -15.08 17.53
C THR A 41 5.07 -13.91 17.53
N ILE A 42 4.51 -13.57 18.70
CA ILE A 42 3.60 -12.41 18.80
C ILE A 42 4.32 -11.09 18.41
N GLU A 43 5.63 -11.01 18.66
CA GLU A 43 6.48 -9.91 18.25
C GLU A 43 6.60 -9.82 16.72
N GLU A 44 6.73 -10.96 16.03
CA GLU A 44 6.78 -11.00 14.56
C GLU A 44 5.43 -10.61 13.95
N ILE A 45 4.32 -11.09 14.52
CA ILE A 45 2.97 -10.68 14.12
C ILE A 45 2.79 -9.16 14.27
N ALA A 46 3.19 -8.62 15.41
CA ALA A 46 3.13 -7.17 15.65
C ALA A 46 4.06 -6.38 14.71
N ALA A 47 5.25 -6.90 14.42
CA ALA A 47 6.18 -6.28 13.49
C ALA A 47 5.61 -6.24 12.06
N GLN A 48 5.05 -7.37 11.58
CA GLN A 48 4.41 -7.43 10.26
C GLN A 48 3.23 -6.47 10.17
N ALA A 49 2.34 -6.48 11.16
CA ALA A 49 1.21 -5.55 11.21
C ALA A 49 1.68 -4.08 11.20
N PHE A 50 2.79 -3.77 11.87
CA PHE A 50 3.35 -2.43 11.90
C PHE A 50 3.90 -2.00 10.53
N VAL A 51 4.64 -2.88 9.86
CA VAL A 51 5.17 -2.62 8.51
C VAL A 51 4.03 -2.41 7.51
N PHE A 52 3.01 -3.26 7.53
CA PHE A 52 1.82 -3.10 6.68
C PHE A 52 1.11 -1.77 6.94
N PHE A 53 0.92 -1.40 8.21
CA PHE A 53 0.30 -0.13 8.56
C PHE A 53 1.12 1.05 8.04
N LEU A 54 2.44 1.08 8.32
CA LEU A 54 3.30 2.19 7.92
C LEU A 54 3.38 2.33 6.40
N ALA A 55 3.69 1.23 5.70
CA ALA A 55 3.85 1.21 4.26
C ALA A 55 2.55 1.56 3.52
N GLY A 56 1.40 1.12 4.03
CA GLY A 56 0.10 1.45 3.45
C GLY A 56 -0.39 2.87 3.78
N PHE A 57 -0.07 3.38 4.98
CA PHE A 57 -0.56 4.66 5.45
C PHE A 57 0.19 5.84 4.82
N GLU A 58 1.52 5.86 4.92
CA GLU A 58 2.31 7.01 4.45
C GLU A 58 2.18 7.20 2.93
N THR A 59 2.33 6.12 2.16
CA THR A 59 2.29 6.16 0.70
C THR A 59 0.92 6.61 0.18
N SER A 60 -0.16 6.03 0.71
CA SER A 60 -1.53 6.37 0.30
C SER A 60 -1.92 7.78 0.73
N SER A 61 -1.59 8.20 1.96
CA SER A 61 -1.92 9.55 2.45
C SER A 61 -1.20 10.65 1.68
N THR A 62 0.07 10.43 1.33
CA THR A 62 0.85 11.33 0.48
C THR A 62 0.24 11.44 -0.91
N THR A 63 -0.10 10.29 -1.53
CA THR A 63 -0.73 10.25 -2.86
C THR A 63 -2.08 10.97 -2.86
N MET A 64 -2.94 10.71 -1.87
CA MET A 64 -4.23 11.39 -1.73
C MET A 64 -4.08 12.90 -1.57
N THR A 65 -3.09 13.33 -0.80
CA THR A 65 -2.83 14.76 -0.56
C THR A 65 -2.47 15.48 -1.86
N PHE A 66 -1.53 14.93 -2.65
CA PHE A 66 -1.16 15.53 -3.93
C PHE A 66 -2.27 15.42 -4.98
N CYS A 67 -3.02 14.31 -5.00
CA CYS A 67 -4.15 14.15 -5.91
C CYS A 67 -5.22 15.22 -5.66
N LEU A 68 -5.60 15.42 -4.38
CA LEU A 68 -6.56 16.45 -4.00
C LEU A 68 -6.03 17.88 -4.25
N TYR A 69 -4.73 18.11 -4.05
CA TYR A 69 -4.09 19.38 -4.39
C TYR A 69 -4.18 19.68 -5.89
N GLU A 70 -3.82 18.72 -6.75
CA GLU A 70 -3.89 18.86 -8.21
C GLU A 70 -5.32 19.08 -8.69
N LEU A 71 -6.30 18.35 -8.15
CA LEU A 71 -7.71 18.58 -8.47
C LEU A 71 -8.20 19.94 -7.95
N GLY A 72 -7.71 20.41 -6.81
CA GLY A 72 -8.07 21.70 -6.24
C GLY A 72 -7.60 22.90 -7.07
N ILE A 73 -6.48 22.76 -7.78
CA ILE A 73 -5.95 23.82 -8.66
C ILE A 73 -6.38 23.68 -10.13
N ASN A 74 -6.90 22.51 -10.53
CA ASN A 74 -7.41 22.24 -11.88
C ASN A 74 -8.92 21.92 -11.83
N SER A 75 -9.76 22.96 -11.78
CA SER A 75 -11.21 22.82 -11.58
C SER A 75 -11.94 22.09 -12.72
N ASP A 76 -11.43 22.20 -13.94
CA ASP A 76 -11.91 21.47 -15.11
C ASP A 76 -11.70 19.96 -14.98
N LEU A 77 -10.52 19.54 -14.51
CA LEU A 77 -10.22 18.13 -14.26
C LEU A 77 -11.02 17.60 -13.06
N GLN A 78 -11.19 18.40 -12.02
CA GLN A 78 -12.02 18.06 -10.87
C GLN A 78 -13.47 17.78 -11.28
N GLU A 79 -14.06 18.65 -12.10
CA GLU A 79 -15.43 18.45 -12.54
C GLU A 79 -15.54 17.21 -13.43
N LYS A 80 -14.59 16.99 -14.32
CA LYS A 80 -14.56 15.80 -15.18
C LYS A 80 -14.47 14.49 -14.39
N VAL A 81 -13.67 14.42 -13.32
CA VAL A 81 -13.63 13.24 -12.42
C VAL A 81 -14.97 13.08 -11.70
N ARG A 82 -15.55 14.17 -11.20
CA ARG A 82 -16.84 14.15 -10.50
C ARG A 82 -17.97 13.65 -11.42
N GLU A 83 -18.02 14.12 -12.65
CA GLU A 83 -18.97 13.67 -13.68
C GLU A 83 -18.83 12.16 -13.94
N GLU A 84 -17.60 11.65 -14.05
CA GLU A 84 -17.37 10.21 -14.18
C GLU A 84 -17.90 9.45 -12.96
N ILE A 85 -17.55 9.88 -11.74
CA ILE A 85 -17.97 9.22 -10.50
C ILE A 85 -19.49 9.14 -10.43
N ASN A 86 -20.19 10.24 -10.68
CA ASN A 86 -21.66 10.28 -10.65
C ASN A 86 -22.27 9.35 -11.70
N ARG A 87 -21.77 9.40 -12.95
CA ARG A 87 -22.24 8.53 -14.03
C ARG A 87 -22.03 7.05 -13.73
N VAL A 88 -20.87 6.68 -13.18
CA VAL A 88 -20.57 5.29 -12.83
C VAL A 88 -21.46 4.85 -11.66
N LEU A 89 -21.64 5.68 -10.63
CA LEU A 89 -22.54 5.35 -9.52
C LEU A 89 -23.98 5.15 -10.01
N GLU A 90 -24.49 5.98 -10.92
CA GLU A 90 -25.81 5.80 -11.54
C GLU A 90 -25.94 4.44 -12.26
N GLN A 91 -24.88 3.96 -12.91
CA GLN A 91 -24.85 2.65 -13.57
C GLN A 91 -24.83 1.47 -12.56
N HIS A 92 -24.42 1.72 -11.33
CA HIS A 92 -24.30 0.75 -10.24
C HIS A 92 -25.34 0.97 -9.13
N ASP A 93 -26.56 1.40 -9.48
CA ASP A 93 -27.69 1.64 -8.56
C ASP A 93 -27.38 2.63 -7.41
N GLY A 94 -26.48 3.58 -7.65
CA GLY A 94 -26.00 4.54 -6.65
C GLY A 94 -25.07 3.93 -5.59
N LYS A 95 -24.59 2.70 -5.78
CA LYS A 95 -23.77 1.98 -4.80
C LYS A 95 -22.29 2.03 -5.15
N LEU A 96 -21.46 2.33 -4.16
CA LEU A 96 -20.02 2.22 -4.26
C LEU A 96 -19.59 0.77 -4.00
N THR A 97 -19.56 -0.03 -5.05
CA THR A 97 -19.07 -1.42 -5.04
C THR A 97 -17.65 -1.53 -5.59
N TYR A 98 -17.05 -2.71 -5.49
CA TYR A 98 -15.74 -2.97 -6.10
C TYR A 98 -15.81 -2.79 -7.62
N GLU A 99 -16.87 -3.30 -8.24
CA GLU A 99 -17.13 -3.19 -9.67
C GLU A 99 -17.30 -1.72 -10.10
N ALA A 100 -18.03 -0.92 -9.31
CA ALA A 100 -18.18 0.51 -9.56
C ALA A 100 -16.83 1.23 -9.55
N ILE A 101 -15.96 0.94 -8.58
CA ILE A 101 -14.62 1.55 -8.51
C ILE A 101 -13.78 1.17 -9.74
N MET A 102 -13.85 -0.11 -10.17
CA MET A 102 -13.12 -0.59 -11.35
C MET A 102 -13.57 0.09 -12.66
N ASP A 103 -14.81 0.58 -12.73
CA ASP A 103 -15.34 1.30 -13.89
C ASP A 103 -14.97 2.80 -13.90
N MET A 104 -14.41 3.35 -12.82
CA MET A 104 -13.94 4.75 -12.71
C MET A 104 -12.55 4.92 -13.34
N LYS A 105 -12.50 4.83 -14.67
CA LYS A 105 -11.25 4.82 -15.45
C LYS A 105 -10.50 6.15 -15.37
N TYR A 106 -11.19 7.27 -15.50
CA TYR A 106 -10.58 8.59 -15.44
C TYR A 106 -10.08 8.93 -14.03
N MET A 107 -10.81 8.55 -12.99
CA MET A 107 -10.33 8.63 -11.61
C MET A 107 -9.02 7.85 -11.42
N THR A 108 -8.94 6.64 -11.97
CA THR A 108 -7.70 5.84 -11.94
C THR A 108 -6.55 6.56 -12.65
N GLN A 109 -6.80 7.13 -13.83
CA GLN A 109 -5.80 7.92 -14.56
C GLN A 109 -5.31 9.15 -13.78
N VAL A 110 -6.18 9.81 -13.02
CA VAL A 110 -5.80 10.94 -12.16
C VAL A 110 -4.89 10.48 -11.02
N ILE A 111 -5.17 9.33 -10.41
CA ILE A 111 -4.29 8.73 -9.41
C ILE A 111 -2.94 8.36 -10.02
N ASP A 112 -2.93 7.73 -11.21
CA ASP A 112 -1.71 7.34 -11.92
C ASP A 112 -0.85 8.56 -12.28
N GLU A 113 -1.47 9.63 -12.76
CA GLU A 113 -0.76 10.88 -13.09
C GLU A 113 -0.22 11.58 -11.83
N THR A 114 -0.95 11.48 -10.71
CA THR A 114 -0.46 11.95 -9.41
C THR A 114 0.78 11.16 -8.99
N LEU A 115 0.76 9.83 -9.10
CA LEU A 115 1.90 8.97 -8.77
C LEU A 115 3.10 9.23 -9.70
N ARG A 116 2.86 9.55 -10.97
CA ARG A 116 3.90 9.93 -11.93
C ARG A 116 4.57 11.27 -11.57
N LYS A 117 3.79 12.26 -11.11
CA LYS A 117 4.30 13.58 -10.72
C LYS A 117 4.90 13.61 -9.32
N TYR A 118 4.31 12.87 -8.38
CA TYR A 118 4.60 12.89 -6.95
C TYR A 118 4.73 11.46 -6.38
N PRO A 119 5.73 10.67 -6.82
CA PRO A 119 5.91 9.31 -6.30
C PRO A 119 6.28 9.36 -4.81
N PRO A 120 5.52 8.71 -3.89
CA PRO A 120 5.84 8.71 -2.46
C PRO A 120 7.20 8.05 -2.15
N GLY A 121 7.59 7.05 -2.94
CA GLY A 121 8.90 6.41 -2.86
C GLY A 121 9.77 6.81 -4.05
N THR A 122 10.66 7.78 -3.86
CA THR A 122 11.49 8.36 -4.93
C THR A 122 12.79 7.62 -5.20
N LEU A 123 13.25 6.77 -4.27
CA LEU A 123 14.52 6.06 -4.39
C LEU A 123 14.40 4.67 -3.79
N LEU A 124 14.75 3.65 -4.58
CA LEU A 124 14.83 2.26 -4.15
C LEU A 124 16.29 1.87 -3.90
N PRO A 125 16.73 1.77 -2.64
CA PRO A 125 18.11 1.39 -2.34
C PRO A 125 18.34 -0.11 -2.57
N ARG A 126 19.48 -0.43 -3.15
CA ARG A 126 20.01 -1.79 -3.32
C ARG A 126 21.50 -1.80 -2.93
N LYS A 127 22.01 -2.96 -2.56
CA LYS A 127 23.44 -3.20 -2.38
C LYS A 127 23.84 -4.36 -3.27
N CYS A 128 24.84 -4.14 -4.10
CA CYS A 128 25.40 -5.16 -4.97
C CYS A 128 26.04 -6.26 -4.10
N VAL A 129 25.57 -7.50 -4.22
CA VAL A 129 26.05 -8.62 -3.39
C VAL A 129 27.22 -9.37 -4.03
N ASP A 130 27.40 -9.24 -5.34
CA ASP A 130 28.49 -9.78 -6.16
C ASP A 130 28.70 -8.88 -7.38
N ASP A 131 29.91 -8.87 -7.95
CA ASP A 131 30.24 -8.03 -9.10
C ASP A 131 29.26 -8.27 -10.26
N TYR A 132 28.63 -7.19 -10.74
CA TYR A 132 27.61 -7.24 -11.77
C TYR A 132 28.03 -6.42 -13.00
N PHE A 133 28.21 -7.10 -14.14
CA PHE A 133 28.43 -6.43 -15.42
C PHE A 133 27.08 -6.03 -16.02
N GLU A 134 26.85 -4.72 -16.16
CA GLU A 134 25.66 -4.19 -16.81
C GLU A 134 25.88 -4.15 -18.35
N PRO A 135 25.04 -4.86 -19.13
CA PRO A 135 25.31 -5.08 -20.55
C PRO A 135 24.99 -3.90 -21.47
N ILE A 136 24.15 -2.94 -21.06
CA ILE A 136 23.71 -1.80 -21.90
C ILE A 136 24.76 -0.67 -21.90
N THR A 137 25.32 -0.38 -20.74
CA THR A 137 26.28 0.69 -20.44
C THR A 137 27.72 0.19 -20.41
N GLY A 138 27.92 -1.13 -20.25
CA GLY A 138 29.24 -1.76 -20.14
C GLY A 138 29.94 -1.49 -18.80
N VAL A 139 29.21 -0.97 -17.81
CA VAL A 139 29.75 -0.67 -16.47
C VAL A 139 29.68 -1.91 -15.59
N THR A 140 30.79 -2.23 -14.91
CA THR A 140 30.77 -3.20 -13.81
C THR A 140 30.43 -2.49 -12.50
N ILE A 141 29.35 -2.93 -11.86
CA ILE A 141 28.99 -2.55 -10.50
C ILE A 141 29.69 -3.52 -9.55
N GLU A 142 30.67 -3.03 -8.81
CA GLU A 142 31.45 -3.85 -7.88
C GLU A 142 30.62 -4.29 -6.67
N LYS A 143 30.93 -5.47 -6.14
CA LYS A 143 30.40 -6.01 -4.89
C LYS A 143 30.51 -4.98 -3.77
N GLY A 144 29.42 -4.80 -3.05
CA GLY A 144 29.32 -3.85 -1.94
C GLY A 144 28.86 -2.45 -2.34
N THR A 145 28.83 -2.12 -3.64
CA THR A 145 28.33 -0.84 -4.15
C THR A 145 26.85 -0.65 -3.79
N LYS A 146 26.51 0.51 -3.24
CA LYS A 146 25.12 0.92 -3.00
C LYS A 146 24.58 1.56 -4.26
N VAL A 147 23.44 1.07 -4.74
CA VAL A 147 22.74 1.58 -5.92
C VAL A 147 21.43 2.18 -5.46
N LEU A 148 21.09 3.37 -5.97
CA LEU A 148 19.81 4.01 -5.76
C LEU A 148 19.10 4.03 -7.11
N ILE A 149 17.97 3.33 -7.20
CA ILE A 149 17.14 3.33 -8.41
C ILE A 149 16.09 4.44 -8.21
N PRO A 150 16.05 5.45 -9.10
CA PRO A 150 15.06 6.52 -9.06
C PRO A 150 13.65 6.03 -9.44
#